data_AF-A0AAW8NGS2-F1
#
_entry.id   AF-A0AAW8NGS2-F1
#
_cell.length_a   1.000
_cell.length_b   1.000
_cell.length_c   1.000
_cell.angle_alpha   90.00
_cell.angle_beta   90.00
_cell.angle_gamma   90.00
#
_symmetry.space_group_name_H-M   'P 1'
#
loop_
_entity.id
_entity.type
_entity.pdbx_description
1 polymer ?
#
loop_
_entity_poly.entity_id
_entity_poly.type
_entity_poly.pdbx_seq_one_letter_code
_entity_poly.pdbx_strand_id
1 'polypeptide(L)'
;MNDDAGSVEQALSGGDVHELLKVWEDFNRGETWREVSATGSDQARVAAAQFLTEVREVAALEALRANAKAVELLTARRWHVIKSAREAGATWAQIGEALGITKQAAHDFYRRRIEEQEKYLPDLHDAAAARAVLEEAKED
;
A
#
# COMPACT_ATOMS: atom_id res chain seq x y z
N MET A 1 27.87 -6.80 -11.56
CA MET A 1 27.31 -6.13 -10.35
C MET A 1 26.80 -4.75 -10.74
N ASN A 2 25.66 -4.69 -11.45
CA ASN A 2 24.99 -3.42 -11.78
C ASN A 2 23.47 -3.58 -12.03
N ASP A 3 22.89 -4.76 -11.76
CA ASP A 3 21.48 -5.05 -12.06
C ASP A 3 20.51 -4.64 -10.93
N ASP A 4 20.99 -4.44 -9.70
CA ASP A 4 20.12 -4.19 -8.55
C ASP A 4 19.63 -2.73 -8.43
N ALA A 5 20.49 -1.74 -8.74
CA ALA A 5 20.10 -0.33 -8.71
C ALA A 5 19.05 0.01 -9.78
N GLY A 6 19.12 -0.66 -10.94
CA GLY A 6 18.11 -0.54 -12.00
C GLY A 6 16.73 -1.06 -11.56
N SER A 7 16.69 -2.07 -10.68
CA SER A 7 15.46 -2.70 -10.21
C SER A 7 14.71 -1.85 -9.16
N VAL A 8 15.41 -1.09 -8.31
CA VAL A 8 14.77 -0.19 -7.33
C VAL A 8 14.12 1.01 -8.00
N GLU A 9 14.84 1.66 -8.93
CA GLU A 9 14.30 2.80 -9.69
C GLU A 9 13.15 2.36 -10.61
N GLN A 10 13.22 1.15 -11.17
CA GLN A 10 12.10 0.55 -11.91
C GLN A 10 10.87 0.34 -11.02
N ALA A 11 11.04 -0.21 -9.81
CA ALA A 11 9.92 -0.34 -8.87
C ALA A 11 9.34 1.03 -8.49
N LEU A 12 10.20 2.03 -8.24
CA LEU A 12 9.80 3.39 -7.88
C LEU A 12 9.15 4.18 -9.02
N SER A 13 9.49 3.89 -10.27
CA SER A 13 8.84 4.49 -11.44
C SER A 13 7.57 3.71 -11.84
N GLY A 14 7.55 2.41 -11.59
CA GLY A 14 6.43 1.50 -11.82
C GLY A 14 5.23 1.72 -10.89
N GLY A 15 4.11 1.08 -11.25
CA GLY A 15 2.85 1.12 -10.49
C GLY A 15 2.51 -0.19 -9.79
N ASP A 16 3.47 -1.11 -9.69
CA ASP A 16 3.29 -2.41 -9.03
C ASP A 16 3.59 -2.32 -7.54
N VAL A 17 2.56 -2.57 -6.73
CA VAL A 17 2.66 -2.55 -5.27
C VAL A 17 3.56 -3.69 -4.78
N HIS A 18 3.61 -4.83 -5.47
CA HIS A 18 4.43 -5.97 -5.02
C HIS A 18 5.92 -5.66 -5.13
N GLU A 19 6.34 -4.99 -6.20
CA GLU A 19 7.74 -4.57 -6.37
C GLU A 19 8.14 -3.53 -5.31
N LEU A 20 7.26 -2.58 -5.02
CA LEU A 20 7.48 -1.58 -3.96
C LEU A 20 7.58 -2.22 -2.57
N LEU A 21 6.71 -3.20 -2.27
CA LEU A 21 6.77 -3.95 -1.02
C LEU A 21 8.04 -4.78 -0.93
N LYS A 22 8.49 -5.41 -2.02
CA LYS A 22 9.74 -6.16 -2.06
C LYS A 22 10.95 -5.28 -1.71
N VAL A 23 11.03 -4.06 -2.25
CA VAL A 23 12.12 -3.10 -1.90
C VAL A 23 12.11 -2.78 -0.40
N TRP A 24 10.93 -2.55 0.17
CA TRP A 24 10.79 -2.30 1.61
C TRP A 24 11.15 -3.52 2.46
N GLU A 25 10.76 -4.73 2.05
CA GLU A 25 11.09 -5.98 2.73
C GLU A 25 12.58 -6.30 2.68
N ASP A 26 13.24 -6.11 1.53
CA ASP A 26 14.68 -6.32 1.37
C ASP A 26 15.48 -5.41 2.33
N PHE A 27 15.06 -4.15 2.50
CA PHE A 27 15.65 -3.25 3.51
C PHE A 27 15.46 -3.77 4.95
N ASN A 28 14.23 -4.11 5.36
CA ASN A 28 13.95 -4.56 6.72
C ASN A 28 14.65 -5.88 7.08
N ARG A 29 14.74 -6.79 6.10
CA ARG A 29 15.51 -8.04 6.24
C ARG A 29 16.99 -7.70 6.41
N GLY A 30 17.55 -6.82 5.58
CA GLY A 30 18.94 -6.37 5.70
C GLY A 30 19.25 -5.76 7.08
N GLU A 31 18.40 -4.87 7.58
CA GLU A 31 18.57 -4.24 8.91
C GLU A 31 18.57 -5.27 10.04
N THR A 32 17.62 -6.21 10.00
CA THR A 32 17.51 -7.28 11.01
C THR A 32 18.79 -8.10 11.09
N TRP A 33 19.34 -8.50 9.94
CA TRP A 33 20.55 -9.32 9.91
C TRP A 33 21.83 -8.52 10.16
N ARG A 34 21.86 -7.22 9.86
CA ARG A 34 22.94 -6.32 10.31
C ARG A 34 22.99 -6.22 11.83
N GLU A 35 21.83 -6.10 12.49
CA GLU A 35 21.76 -6.10 13.94
C GLU A 35 22.26 -7.43 14.54
N VAL A 36 21.82 -8.57 14.01
CA VAL A 36 22.31 -9.90 14.42
C VAL A 36 23.82 -10.03 14.20
N SER A 37 24.35 -9.52 13.10
CA SER A 37 25.79 -9.54 12.83
C SER A 37 26.58 -8.69 13.83
N ALA A 38 25.99 -7.64 14.40
CA ALA A 38 26.65 -6.77 15.36
C ALA A 38 26.58 -7.33 16.79
N THR A 39 25.43 -7.86 17.20
CA THR A 39 25.12 -8.18 18.61
C THR A 39 25.01 -9.67 18.92
N GLY A 40 24.90 -10.52 17.89
CA GLY A 40 24.69 -11.95 18.06
C GLY A 40 25.91 -12.72 18.56
N SER A 41 25.68 -14.00 18.92
CA SER A 41 26.76 -14.96 19.19
C SER A 41 27.60 -15.22 17.95
N ASP A 42 28.80 -15.79 18.10
CA ASP A 42 29.68 -16.08 16.97
C ASP A 42 29.00 -16.92 15.87
N GLN A 43 28.21 -17.93 16.26
CA GLN A 43 27.42 -18.73 15.32
C GLN A 43 26.35 -17.88 14.61
N ALA A 44 25.66 -17.01 15.33
CA ALA A 44 24.63 -16.13 14.76
C ALA A 44 25.25 -15.11 13.80
N ARG A 45 26.44 -14.58 14.11
CA ARG A 45 27.18 -13.66 13.26
C ARG A 45 27.61 -14.30 11.94
N VAL A 46 28.07 -15.55 11.98
CA VAL A 46 28.42 -16.31 10.74
C VAL A 46 27.18 -16.52 9.87
N ALA A 47 26.05 -16.93 10.45
CA ALA A 47 24.80 -17.10 9.72
C ALA A 47 24.29 -15.76 9.12
N ALA A 48 24.38 -14.67 9.89
CA ALA A 48 24.00 -13.34 9.44
C ALA A 48 24.87 -12.86 8.26
N ALA A 49 26.18 -13.06 8.34
CA ALA A 49 27.10 -12.71 7.27
C ALA A 49 26.78 -13.47 5.96
N GLN A 50 26.46 -14.77 6.04
CA GLN A 50 26.04 -15.55 4.87
C GLN A 50 24.75 -15.00 4.27
N PHE A 51 23.74 -14.76 5.09
CA PHE A 51 22.46 -14.23 4.62
C PHE A 51 22.58 -12.84 3.98
N LEU A 52 23.41 -11.95 4.55
CA LEU A 52 23.65 -10.61 4.00
C LEU A 52 24.29 -10.64 2.61
N THR A 53 24.91 -11.74 2.19
CA THR A 53 25.40 -11.90 0.80
C THR A 53 24.30 -12.20 -0.20
N GLU A 54 23.14 -12.69 0.27
CA GLU A 54 22.00 -13.09 -0.57
C GLU A 54 20.91 -12.01 -0.64
N VAL A 55 20.89 -11.08 0.30
CA VAL A 55 19.91 -9.99 0.34
C VAL A 55 20.42 -8.78 -0.41
N ARG A 56 19.56 -8.26 -1.29
CA ARG A 56 19.78 -6.98 -1.98
C ARG A 56 20.02 -5.88 -0.96
N GLU A 57 21.08 -5.11 -1.16
CA GLU A 57 21.30 -3.88 -0.42
C GLU A 57 20.36 -2.78 -0.94
N VAL A 58 19.57 -2.20 -0.03
CA VAL A 58 18.63 -1.11 -0.32
C VAL A 58 18.95 0.05 0.62
N ALA A 59 19.02 1.27 0.11
CA ALA A 59 19.21 2.44 0.97
C ALA A 59 17.93 2.78 1.75
N ALA A 60 18.06 3.25 2.99
CA ALA A 60 16.91 3.56 3.85
C ALA A 60 15.92 4.57 3.20
N LEU A 61 16.43 5.57 2.47
CA LEU A 61 15.58 6.52 1.77
C LEU A 61 14.81 5.90 0.60
N GLU A 62 15.38 4.90 -0.08
CA GLU A 62 14.70 4.18 -1.15
C GLU A 62 13.57 3.30 -0.59
N ALA A 63 13.84 2.61 0.52
CA ALA A 63 12.84 1.83 1.25
C ALA A 63 11.67 2.71 1.73
N LEU A 64 11.97 3.92 2.25
CA LEU A 64 10.94 4.89 2.64
C LEU A 64 10.11 5.39 1.45
N ARG A 65 10.75 5.70 0.32
CA ARG A 65 10.04 6.11 -0.91
C ARG A 65 9.14 4.99 -1.43
N ALA A 66 9.64 3.75 -1.42
CA ALA A 66 8.89 2.60 -1.87
C ALA A 66 7.66 2.35 -0.97
N ASN A 67 7.85 2.42 0.35
CA ASN A 67 6.76 2.32 1.31
C ASN A 67 5.71 3.42 1.11
N ALA A 68 6.12 4.68 1.01
CA ALA A 68 5.21 5.80 0.82
C ALA A 68 4.38 5.64 -0.46
N LYS A 69 5.01 5.25 -1.57
CA LYS A 69 4.32 5.00 -2.85
C LYS A 69 3.37 3.81 -2.76
N ALA A 70 3.75 2.72 -2.09
CA ALA A 70 2.87 1.57 -1.89
C ALA A 70 1.62 1.95 -1.08
N VAL A 71 1.79 2.71 0.01
CA VAL A 71 0.68 3.21 0.84
C VAL A 71 -0.23 4.14 0.03
N GLU A 72 0.35 5.03 -0.77
CA GLU A 72 -0.39 5.91 -1.67
C GLU A 72 -1.25 5.10 -2.64
N LEU A 73 -0.66 4.12 -3.34
CA LEU A 73 -1.37 3.29 -4.31
C LEU A 73 -2.49 2.45 -3.67
N LEU A 74 -2.22 1.81 -2.53
CA LEU A 74 -3.21 1.03 -1.79
C LEU A 74 -4.37 1.91 -1.30
N THR A 75 -4.07 3.12 -0.83
CA THR A 75 -5.08 4.07 -0.37
C THR A 75 -5.86 4.65 -1.55
N ALA A 76 -5.20 4.96 -2.66
CA ALA A 76 -5.82 5.46 -3.88
C ALA A 76 -6.77 4.44 -4.50
N ARG A 77 -6.48 3.14 -4.42
CA ARG A 77 -7.33 2.06 -4.97
C ARG A 77 -8.46 1.62 -4.03
N ARG A 78 -8.41 2.01 -2.75
CA ARG A 78 -9.37 1.60 -1.69
C ARG A 78 -10.83 1.88 -2.05
N TRP A 79 -11.11 2.95 -2.79
CA TRP A 79 -12.49 3.32 -3.14
C TRP A 79 -13.20 2.25 -3.98
N HIS A 80 -12.49 1.50 -4.83
CA HIS A 80 -13.08 0.39 -5.58
C HIS A 80 -13.63 -0.69 -4.64
N VAL A 81 -12.87 -1.03 -3.60
CA VAL A 81 -13.27 -2.02 -2.59
C VAL A 81 -14.43 -1.51 -1.76
N ILE A 82 -14.42 -0.22 -1.41
CA ILE A 82 -15.54 0.44 -0.73
C ILE A 82 -16.81 0.37 -1.59
N LYS A 83 -16.73 0.68 -2.89
CA LYS A 83 -17.87 0.59 -3.82
C LYS A 83 -18.43 -0.83 -3.84
N SER A 84 -17.58 -1.85 -4.05
CA SER A 84 -18.03 -3.25 -4.05
C SER A 84 -18.64 -3.68 -2.72
N ALA A 85 -18.11 -3.21 -1.59
CA ALA A 85 -18.69 -3.48 -0.27
C ALA A 85 -20.09 -2.84 -0.14
N ARG A 86 -20.27 -1.60 -0.61
CA ARG A 86 -21.57 -0.93 -0.62
C ARG A 86 -22.57 -1.62 -1.54
N GLU A 87 -22.14 -2.04 -2.73
CA GLU A 87 -22.96 -2.82 -3.67
C GLU A 87 -23.39 -4.17 -3.09
N ALA A 88 -22.55 -4.77 -2.24
CA ALA A 88 -22.87 -5.98 -1.47
C ALA A 88 -23.71 -5.71 -0.21
N GLY A 89 -24.12 -4.47 0.06
CA GLY A 89 -24.99 -4.09 1.17
C GLY A 89 -24.28 -3.70 2.47
N ALA A 90 -22.94 -3.61 2.51
CA ALA A 90 -22.23 -3.16 3.70
C ALA A 90 -22.60 -1.70 4.03
N THR A 91 -22.85 -1.39 5.30
CA THR A 91 -23.16 -0.02 5.74
C THR A 91 -21.88 0.83 5.85
N TRP A 92 -22.04 2.16 5.82
CA TRP A 92 -20.92 3.08 6.06
C TRP A 92 -20.27 2.89 7.44
N ALA A 93 -21.03 2.41 8.44
CA ALA A 93 -20.49 2.09 9.76
C ALA A 93 -19.56 0.86 9.70
N GLN A 94 -19.98 -0.21 9.03
CA GLN A 94 -19.15 -1.42 8.84
C GLN A 94 -17.88 -1.11 8.04
N ILE A 95 -17.98 -0.24 7.02
CA ILE A 95 -16.81 0.20 6.25
C ILE A 95 -15.87 1.04 7.12
N GLY A 96 -16.42 1.95 7.94
CA GLY A 96 -15.63 2.71 8.92
C GLY A 96 -14.87 1.79 9.88
N GLU A 97 -15.55 0.82 10.46
CA GLU A 97 -14.97 -0.19 11.35
C GLU A 97 -13.83 -0.96 10.66
N ALA A 98 -14.05 -1.49 9.46
CA ALA A 98 -13.03 -2.23 8.70
C ALA A 98 -11.79 -1.38 8.38
N LEU A 99 -11.95 -0.07 8.26
CA LEU A 99 -10.86 0.88 8.00
C LEU A 99 -10.25 1.48 9.27
N GLY A 100 -10.82 1.20 10.45
CA GLY A 100 -10.42 1.81 11.72
C GLY A 100 -10.71 3.31 11.81
N ILE A 101 -11.75 3.79 11.13
CA ILE A 101 -12.17 5.21 11.10
C ILE A 101 -13.67 5.35 11.39
N THR A 102 -14.14 6.59 11.58
CA THR A 102 -15.57 6.82 11.80
C THR A 102 -16.39 6.60 10.53
N LYS A 103 -17.69 6.29 10.68
CA LYS A 103 -18.68 6.25 9.60
C LYS A 103 -18.58 7.48 8.68
N GLN A 104 -18.54 8.67 9.30
CA GLN A 104 -18.48 9.94 8.58
C GLN A 104 -17.17 10.07 7.78
N ALA A 105 -16.03 9.68 8.37
CA ALA A 105 -14.74 9.73 7.69
C ALA A 105 -14.69 8.76 6.50
N ALA A 106 -15.29 7.57 6.61
CA ALA A 106 -15.37 6.62 5.50
C ALA A 106 -16.25 7.15 4.35
N HIS A 107 -17.42 7.70 4.68
CA HIS A 107 -18.30 8.33 3.70
C HIS A 107 -17.63 9.52 3.00
N ASP A 108 -17.00 10.43 3.75
CA ASP A 108 -16.30 11.60 3.19
C ASP A 108 -15.09 11.21 2.35
N PHE A 109 -14.34 10.19 2.76
CA PHE A 109 -13.25 9.65 1.96
C PHE A 109 -13.75 9.19 0.59
N TYR A 110 -14.82 8.38 0.56
CA TYR A 110 -15.36 7.85 -0.68
C TYR A 110 -15.92 8.96 -1.58
N ARG A 111 -16.69 9.90 -1.02
CA ARG A 111 -17.22 11.06 -1.74
C ARG A 111 -16.12 11.87 -2.43
N ARG A 112 -15.04 12.21 -1.72
CA ARG A 112 -13.91 12.97 -2.28
C ARG A 112 -13.24 12.22 -3.43
N ARG A 113 -13.13 10.88 -3.34
CA ARG A 113 -12.56 10.06 -4.43
C ARG A 113 -13.42 10.11 -5.69
N ILE A 114 -14.74 10.11 -5.57
CA ILE A 114 -15.64 10.29 -6.73
C ILE A 114 -15.42 11.67 -7.36
N GLU A 115 -15.40 12.73 -6.55
CA GLU A 115 -15.19 14.11 -7.02
C GLU A 115 -13.84 14.25 -7.76
N GLU A 116 -12.77 13.60 -7.26
CA GLU A 116 -11.47 13.55 -7.92
C GLU A 116 -11.52 12.80 -9.26
N GLN A 117 -12.18 11.64 -9.31
CA GLN A 117 -12.31 10.85 -10.54
C GLN A 117 -13.13 11.61 -11.60
N GLU A 118 -14.25 12.22 -11.22
CA GLU A 118 -15.06 13.05 -12.12
C GLU A 118 -14.27 14.24 -12.68
N LYS A 119 -13.41 14.84 -11.87
CA LYS A 119 -12.60 15.99 -12.28
C LYS A 119 -11.48 15.62 -13.25
N TYR A 120 -10.79 14.50 -13.03
CA TYR A 120 -9.55 14.19 -13.75
C TYR A 120 -9.69 13.07 -14.77
N LEU A 121 -10.66 12.15 -14.60
CA LEU A 121 -10.85 10.96 -15.43
C LEU A 121 -12.34 10.72 -15.75
N PRO A 122 -13.07 11.71 -16.29
CA PRO A 122 -14.53 11.63 -16.46
C PRO A 122 -14.97 10.47 -17.37
N ASP A 123 -14.15 10.09 -18.35
CA ASP A 123 -14.49 9.06 -19.35
C ASP A 123 -14.14 7.62 -18.91
N LEU A 124 -13.44 7.45 -17.78
CA LEU A 124 -12.92 6.15 -17.33
C LEU A 124 -13.65 5.58 -16.12
N HIS A 125 -14.77 6.20 -15.70
CA HIS A 125 -15.49 5.83 -14.49
C HIS A 125 -17.01 6.00 -14.64
N ASP A 126 -17.76 5.02 -14.13
CA ASP A 126 -19.22 5.10 -14.02
C ASP A 126 -19.62 5.95 -12.79
N ALA A 127 -19.77 7.25 -13.02
CA ALA A 127 -20.14 8.23 -12.01
C ALA A 127 -21.52 7.98 -11.40
N ALA A 128 -22.47 7.52 -12.20
CA ALA A 128 -23.81 7.24 -11.73
C ALA A 128 -23.80 6.09 -10.72
N ALA A 129 -23.16 4.97 -11.07
CA ALA A 129 -23.02 3.83 -10.17
C ALA A 129 -22.21 4.18 -8.91
N ALA A 130 -21.14 4.95 -9.05
CA ALA A 130 -20.33 5.37 -7.91
C ALA A 130 -21.10 6.28 -6.94
N ARG A 131 -21.93 7.20 -7.44
CA ARG A 131 -22.78 8.07 -6.60
C ARG A 131 -23.95 7.32 -5.97
N ALA A 132 -24.54 6.35 -6.65
CA ALA A 132 -25.69 5.60 -6.14
C ALA A 132 -25.40 4.94 -4.78
N VAL A 133 -24.16 4.49 -4.55
CA VAL A 133 -23.78 3.84 -3.29
C VAL A 133 -23.55 4.81 -2.12
N LEU A 134 -23.51 6.13 -2.36
CA LEU A 134 -23.43 7.14 -1.29
C LEU A 134 -24.70 7.18 -0.44
N GLU A 135 -25.86 6.96 -1.06
CA GLU A 135 -27.15 7.02 -0.37
C GLU A 135 -27.22 5.96 0.74
N GLU A 136 -27.76 6.32 1.91
CA GLU A 136 -28.08 5.34 2.95
C GLU A 136 -29.08 4.33 2.36
N ALA A 137 -28.82 3.03 2.57
CA ALA A 137 -29.86 2.05 2.26
C ALA A 137 -31.05 2.38 3.16
N LYS A 138 -32.24 2.53 2.57
CA LYS A 138 -33.45 2.73 3.37
C LYS A 138 -33.58 1.52 4.31
N GLU A 139 -33.58 1.78 5.61
CA GLU A 139 -33.94 0.76 6.60
C GLU A 139 -35.43 0.46 6.38
N ASP A 140 -35.74 -0.77 5.96
CA ASP A 140 -37.10 -1.30 5.87
C ASP A 140 -37.64 -1.69 7.26
#